data_AF-A0A5C1MJM1-F1
#
_entry.id   AF-A0A5C1MJM1-F1
#
_cell.length_a   1.000
_cell.length_b   1.000
_cell.length_c   1.000
_cell.angle_alpha   90.00
_cell.angle_beta   90.00
_cell.angle_gamma   90.00
#
_symmetry.space_group_name_H-M   'P 1'
#
loop_
_entity.id
_entity.type
_entity.pdbx_description
1 polymer ?
#
loop_
_entity_poly.entity_id
_entity_poly.type
_entity_poly.pdbx_seq_one_letter_code
_entity_poly.pdbx_strand_id
1 'polypeptide(L)'
;MRRKTISQKMKMLLQQEVESICPFCNSNDVDHFQFHHIDENPENNTIGNILMLCPTCHSKITKGDISLATVEAKKQGLLNKFYKKDKEMGKIINFNAKVGNAVVGDNNKVTLNIKKDVKKSKYPEGCIGAANVKANYISYLITRYHEYKEWEVGKENMNYAIFQSGLKKKYKLGKTRTIYHVPEPRFDELAADIQERIDRTVLANVKRSKGQHKNYETFEEYLDETQS
;
A
#
# COMPACT_ATOMS: atom_id res chain seq x y z
N MET A 1 -17.90 -33.47 -16.45
CA MET A 1 -16.92 -32.50 -16.99
C MET A 1 -17.13 -31.18 -16.25
N ARG A 2 -16.11 -30.59 -15.62
CA ARG A 2 -16.26 -29.33 -14.85
C ARG A 2 -16.28 -28.15 -15.83
N ARG A 3 -17.37 -27.38 -15.83
CA ARG A 3 -17.52 -26.15 -16.64
C ARG A 3 -16.36 -25.21 -16.38
N LYS A 4 -15.72 -24.66 -17.42
CA LYS A 4 -14.65 -23.66 -17.26
C LYS A 4 -15.21 -22.37 -16.68
N THR A 5 -14.77 -22.02 -15.48
CA THR A 5 -15.14 -20.76 -14.82
C THR A 5 -14.61 -19.56 -15.61
N ILE A 6 -15.45 -18.55 -15.81
CA ILE A 6 -15.02 -17.26 -16.38
C ILE A 6 -14.05 -16.59 -15.40
N SER A 7 -12.86 -16.23 -15.87
CA SER A 7 -11.84 -15.60 -15.02
C SER A 7 -12.27 -14.19 -14.56
N GLN A 8 -11.76 -13.74 -13.41
CA GLN A 8 -12.01 -12.38 -12.90
C GLN A 8 -11.58 -11.29 -13.91
N LYS A 9 -10.46 -11.50 -14.61
CA LYS A 9 -10.00 -10.60 -15.68
C LYS A 9 -11.03 -10.48 -16.81
N MET A 10 -11.62 -11.60 -17.23
CA MET A 10 -12.66 -11.60 -18.26
C MET A 10 -13.92 -10.87 -17.78
N LYS A 11 -14.33 -11.07 -16.52
CA LYS A 11 -15.45 -10.34 -15.91
C LYS A 11 -15.21 -8.82 -15.97
N MET A 12 -14.02 -8.36 -15.60
CA MET A 12 -13.67 -6.93 -15.65
C MET A 12 -13.74 -6.36 -17.07
N LEU A 13 -13.19 -7.08 -18.06
CA LEU A 13 -13.22 -6.63 -19.47
C LEU A 13 -14.64 -6.52 -20.00
N LEU A 14 -15.48 -7.52 -19.73
CA LEU A 14 -16.89 -7.51 -20.14
C LEU A 14 -17.69 -6.40 -19.47
N GLN A 15 -17.41 -6.12 -18.18
CA GLN A 15 -18.05 -5.01 -17.46
C GLN A 15 -17.62 -3.64 -18.02
N GLN A 16 -16.36 -3.48 -18.40
CA GLN A 16 -15.86 -2.28 -19.09
C GLN A 16 -16.47 -2.11 -20.47
N GLU A 17 -16.59 -3.20 -21.24
CA GLU A 17 -17.17 -3.21 -22.59
C GLU A 17 -18.61 -2.68 -22.59
N VAL A 18 -19.42 -3.09 -21.61
CA VAL A 18 -20.81 -2.60 -21.45
C VAL A 18 -20.91 -1.31 -20.65
N GLU A 19 -19.78 -0.71 -20.26
CA GLU A 19 -19.72 0.51 -19.45
C GLU A 19 -20.58 0.43 -18.17
N SER A 20 -20.64 -0.77 -17.55
CA SER A 20 -21.46 -1.05 -16.37
C SER A 20 -22.97 -0.77 -16.55
N ILE A 21 -23.47 -0.84 -17.79
CA ILE A 21 -24.87 -0.60 -18.13
C ILE A 21 -25.37 -1.73 -19.04
N CYS A 22 -26.58 -2.24 -18.82
CA CYS A 22 -27.14 -3.28 -19.66
C CYS A 22 -27.33 -2.78 -21.10
N PRO A 23 -26.75 -3.43 -22.11
CA PRO A 23 -26.71 -2.94 -23.49
C PRO A 23 -28.09 -2.89 -24.19
N PHE A 24 -29.12 -3.52 -23.62
CA PHE A 24 -30.46 -3.57 -24.21
C PHE A 24 -31.48 -2.70 -23.48
N CYS A 25 -31.36 -2.49 -22.16
CA CYS A 25 -32.37 -1.80 -21.37
C CYS A 25 -31.81 -0.69 -20.47
N ASN A 26 -30.51 -0.41 -20.55
CA ASN A 26 -29.82 0.62 -19.78
C ASN A 26 -29.91 0.50 -18.25
N SER A 27 -30.24 -0.68 -17.72
CA SER A 27 -30.15 -0.94 -16.27
C SER A 27 -28.71 -0.82 -15.78
N ASN A 28 -28.51 -0.23 -14.60
CA ASN A 28 -27.22 -0.02 -13.95
C ASN A 28 -27.01 -0.94 -12.72
N ASP A 29 -27.87 -1.94 -12.52
CA ASP A 29 -27.76 -2.89 -11.42
C ASP A 29 -26.76 -4.01 -11.77
N VAL A 30 -25.48 -3.64 -11.77
CA VAL A 30 -24.38 -4.49 -12.24
C VAL A 30 -24.17 -5.73 -11.38
N ASP A 31 -24.53 -5.67 -10.10
CA ASP A 31 -24.34 -6.78 -9.15
C ASP A 31 -25.11 -8.04 -9.55
N HIS A 32 -26.21 -7.87 -10.30
CA HIS A 32 -27.05 -8.96 -10.78
C HIS A 32 -26.79 -9.34 -12.24
N PHE A 33 -25.75 -8.81 -12.88
CA PHE A 33 -25.48 -9.13 -14.27
C PHE A 33 -25.01 -10.57 -14.46
N GLN A 34 -25.47 -11.18 -15.54
CA GLN A 34 -25.23 -12.56 -15.94
C GLN A 34 -24.43 -12.60 -17.24
N PHE A 35 -23.67 -13.68 -17.43
CA PHE A 35 -22.92 -13.94 -18.66
C PHE A 35 -23.79 -14.74 -19.63
N HIS A 36 -24.04 -14.18 -20.80
CA HIS A 36 -24.72 -14.85 -21.90
C HIS A 36 -23.69 -15.28 -22.96
N HIS A 37 -23.66 -16.57 -23.27
CA HIS A 37 -22.88 -17.13 -24.39
C HIS A 37 -23.74 -17.07 -25.65
N ILE A 38 -23.28 -16.31 -26.66
CA ILE A 38 -24.04 -16.05 -27.90
C ILE A 38 -24.21 -17.32 -28.73
N ASP A 39 -23.18 -18.17 -28.77
CA ASP A 39 -23.23 -19.48 -29.44
C ASP A 39 -23.87 -20.60 -28.60
N GLU A 40 -24.45 -20.26 -27.44
CA GLU A 40 -25.01 -21.19 -26.45
C GLU A 40 -24.01 -22.23 -25.90
N ASN A 41 -22.73 -22.17 -26.25
CA ASN A 41 -21.69 -23.10 -25.82
C ASN A 41 -20.97 -22.57 -24.57
N PRO A 42 -21.21 -23.15 -23.38
CA PRO A 42 -20.64 -22.66 -22.13
C PRO A 42 -19.11 -22.79 -22.02
N GLU A 43 -18.48 -23.57 -22.90
CA GLU A 43 -17.03 -23.76 -22.95
C GLU A 43 -16.32 -22.71 -23.82
N ASN A 44 -17.05 -21.98 -24.67
CA ASN A 44 -16.51 -20.92 -25.51
C ASN A 44 -16.46 -19.58 -24.77
N ASN A 45 -15.43 -19.42 -23.93
CA ASN A 45 -15.24 -18.20 -23.15
C ASN A 45 -14.50 -17.07 -23.90
N THR A 46 -14.60 -17.01 -25.23
CA THR A 46 -13.99 -15.91 -26.00
C THR A 46 -14.73 -14.61 -25.73
N ILE A 47 -14.00 -13.49 -25.64
CA ILE A 47 -14.61 -12.20 -25.31
C ILE A 47 -15.69 -11.81 -26.32
N GLY A 48 -15.52 -12.14 -27.60
CA GLY A 48 -16.50 -11.89 -28.65
C GLY A 48 -17.77 -12.72 -28.54
N ASN A 49 -17.75 -13.82 -27.79
CA ASN A 49 -18.87 -14.74 -27.63
C ASN A 49 -19.65 -14.54 -26.32
N ILE A 50 -19.14 -13.73 -25.40
CA ILE A 50 -19.82 -13.47 -24.11
C ILE A 50 -20.38 -12.05 -24.09
N LEU A 51 -21.63 -11.90 -23.66
CA LEU A 51 -22.25 -10.61 -23.38
C LEU A 51 -22.72 -10.56 -21.92
N MET A 52 -22.44 -9.45 -21.23
CA MET A 52 -22.85 -9.24 -19.85
C MET A 52 -24.18 -8.48 -19.80
N LEU A 53 -25.20 -9.04 -19.14
CA LEU A 53 -26.59 -8.59 -19.22
C LEU A 53 -27.32 -8.63 -17.87
N CYS A 54 -28.33 -7.78 -17.68
CA CYS A 54 -29.25 -7.95 -16.56
C CYS A 54 -30.10 -9.24 -16.72
N PRO A 55 -30.64 -9.80 -15.63
CA PRO A 55 -31.42 -11.06 -15.69
C PRO A 55 -32.61 -11.00 -16.64
N THR A 56 -33.26 -9.83 -16.74
CA THR A 56 -34.42 -9.63 -17.63
C THR A 56 -34.03 -9.76 -19.11
N CYS A 57 -32.96 -9.08 -19.54
CA CYS A 57 -32.50 -9.15 -20.93
C CYS A 57 -31.90 -10.53 -21.24
N HIS A 58 -31.19 -11.14 -20.29
CA HIS A 58 -30.72 -12.52 -20.43
C HIS A 58 -31.88 -13.49 -20.69
N SER A 59 -32.97 -13.36 -19.91
CA SER A 59 -34.18 -14.17 -20.10
C SER A 59 -34.83 -13.96 -21.47
N LYS A 60 -34.97 -12.70 -21.90
CA LYS A 60 -35.54 -12.35 -23.22
C LYS A 60 -34.75 -12.95 -24.39
N ILE A 61 -33.42 -12.95 -24.32
CA ILE A 61 -32.59 -13.58 -25.35
C ILE A 61 -32.79 -15.10 -25.33
N THR A 62 -32.73 -15.73 -24.15
CA THR A 62 -32.90 -17.19 -24.00
C THR A 62 -34.26 -17.67 -24.53
N LYS A 63 -35.30 -16.83 -24.42
CA LYS A 63 -36.66 -17.11 -24.91
C LYS A 63 -36.87 -16.76 -26.38
N GLY A 64 -35.91 -16.10 -27.03
CA GLY A 64 -36.02 -15.64 -28.41
C GLY A 64 -36.80 -14.34 -28.60
N ASP A 65 -37.19 -13.64 -27.51
CA ASP A 65 -37.82 -12.31 -27.59
C ASP A 65 -36.84 -11.25 -28.17
N ILE A 66 -35.54 -11.51 -28.05
CA ILE A 66 -34.47 -10.76 -28.71
C ILE A 66 -33.75 -11.72 -29.64
N SER A 67 -33.80 -11.44 -30.95
CA SER A 67 -33.20 -12.33 -31.94
C SER A 67 -31.68 -12.42 -31.83
N LEU A 68 -31.11 -13.58 -32.16
CA LEU A 68 -29.66 -13.80 -32.15
C LEU A 68 -28.91 -12.76 -33.01
N ALA A 69 -29.44 -12.43 -34.18
CA ALA A 69 -28.86 -11.39 -35.05
C ALA A 69 -28.80 -10.02 -34.36
N THR A 70 -29.79 -9.67 -33.54
CA THR A 70 -29.75 -8.45 -32.73
C THR A 70 -28.67 -8.51 -31.65
N VAL A 71 -28.48 -9.67 -31.03
CA VAL A 71 -27.45 -9.89 -30.01
C VAL A 71 -26.05 -9.77 -30.60
N GLU A 72 -25.81 -10.44 -31.74
CA GLU A 72 -24.54 -10.38 -32.48
C GLU A 72 -24.22 -8.96 -32.92
N ALA A 73 -25.19 -8.26 -33.52
CA ALA A 73 -25.02 -6.87 -33.94
C ALA A 73 -24.70 -5.95 -32.76
N LYS A 74 -25.37 -6.14 -31.61
CA LYS A 74 -25.09 -5.37 -30.40
C LYS A 74 -23.67 -5.65 -29.88
N LYS A 75 -23.28 -6.92 -29.84
CA LYS A 75 -21.94 -7.34 -29.40
C LYS A 75 -20.84 -6.76 -30.29
N GLN A 76 -21.00 -6.82 -31.62
CA GLN A 76 -20.07 -6.20 -32.56
C GLN A 76 -19.98 -4.69 -32.37
N GLY A 77 -21.11 -4.01 -32.15
CA GLY A 77 -21.14 -2.58 -31.87
C GLY A 77 -20.35 -2.20 -30.61
N LEU A 78 -20.48 -2.99 -29.54
CA LEU A 78 -19.75 -2.80 -28.28
C LEU A 78 -18.24 -3.03 -28.47
N LEU A 79 -17.85 -4.11 -29.14
CA LEU A 79 -16.43 -4.38 -29.45
C LEU A 79 -15.82 -3.24 -30.27
N ASN A 80 -16.49 -2.77 -31.31
CA ASN A 80 -16.01 -1.67 -32.14
C ASN A 80 -15.85 -0.36 -31.34
N LYS A 81 -16.80 -0.06 -30.44
CA LYS A 81 -16.70 1.09 -29.53
C LYS A 81 -15.49 0.95 -28.60
N PHE A 82 -15.30 -0.25 -28.05
CA PHE A 82 -14.19 -0.56 -27.16
C PHE A 82 -12.83 -0.42 -27.87
N TYR A 83 -12.66 -1.00 -29.07
CA TYR A 83 -11.44 -0.88 -29.86
C TYR A 83 -11.14 0.57 -30.30
N LYS A 84 -12.17 1.38 -30.60
CA LYS A 84 -11.99 2.81 -30.89
C LYS A 84 -11.54 3.59 -29.65
N LYS A 85 -12.13 3.31 -28.49
CA LYS A 85 -11.77 3.93 -27.20
C LYS A 85 -10.32 3.62 -26.81
N ASP A 86 -9.86 2.38 -27.00
CA ASP A 86 -8.46 1.99 -26.77
C ASP A 86 -7.49 2.69 -27.73
N LYS A 87 -7.91 3.02 -28.96
CA LYS A 87 -7.08 3.71 -29.95
C LYS A 87 -6.95 5.21 -29.67
N GLU A 88 -8.01 5.84 -29.16
CA GLU A 88 -8.03 7.26 -28.78
C GLU A 88 -7.31 7.50 -27.44
N MET A 89 -7.38 6.54 -26.51
CA MET A 89 -6.63 6.53 -25.26
C MET A 89 -5.18 6.09 -25.52
N GLY A 90 -4.39 6.93 -26.22
CA GLY A 90 -3.00 6.63 -26.56
C GLY A 90 -2.22 6.06 -25.37
N LYS A 91 -1.36 5.05 -25.59
CA LYS A 91 -0.57 4.39 -24.53
C LYS A 91 0.23 5.43 -23.74
N ILE A 92 -0.25 5.78 -22.55
CA ILE A 92 0.48 6.66 -21.63
C ILE A 92 1.62 5.84 -21.00
N ILE A 93 2.85 6.13 -21.38
CA ILE A 93 4.05 5.58 -20.74
C ILE A 93 4.49 6.55 -19.65
N ASN A 94 4.20 6.21 -18.40
CA ASN A 94 4.59 7.00 -17.23
C ASN A 94 6.03 6.66 -16.79
N PHE A 95 6.92 7.64 -16.86
CA PHE A 95 8.27 7.53 -16.31
C PHE A 95 8.31 8.14 -14.91
N ASN A 96 8.56 7.31 -13.89
CA ASN A 96 8.72 7.75 -12.49
C ASN A 96 10.18 8.02 -12.10
N ALA A 97 11.06 8.33 -13.08
CA ALA A 97 12.49 8.56 -12.86
C ALA A 97 13.06 9.60 -13.86
N LYS A 98 14.25 10.15 -13.57
CA LYS A 98 14.94 11.09 -14.46
C LYS A 98 15.37 10.37 -15.73
N VAL A 99 14.74 10.69 -16.85
CA VAL A 99 15.07 10.15 -18.18
C VAL A 99 15.96 11.16 -18.91
N GLY A 100 17.04 10.66 -19.55
CA GLY A 100 17.84 11.44 -20.50
C GLY A 100 17.15 11.51 -21.87
N ASN A 101 17.92 11.43 -22.96
CA ASN A 101 17.36 11.36 -24.31
C ASN A 101 16.81 9.95 -24.58
N ALA A 102 15.48 9.77 -24.55
CA ALA A 102 14.82 8.51 -24.87
C ALA A 102 13.91 8.65 -26.10
N VAL A 103 14.11 7.76 -27.08
CA VAL A 103 13.20 7.56 -28.22
C VAL A 103 12.53 6.20 -28.02
N VAL A 104 11.20 6.16 -27.96
CA VAL A 104 10.43 4.92 -27.73
C VAL A 104 9.53 4.66 -28.94
N GLY A 105 9.81 3.59 -29.67
CA GLY A 105 8.92 3.08 -30.72
C GLY A 105 7.87 2.11 -30.16
N ASP A 106 6.68 2.08 -30.77
CA ASP A 106 5.49 1.34 -30.34
C ASP A 106 5.64 -0.20 -30.32
N ASN A 107 6.71 -0.75 -30.90
CA ASN A 107 6.89 -2.20 -31.12
C ASN A 107 8.02 -2.86 -30.30
N ASN A 108 8.69 -2.16 -29.40
CA ASN A 108 9.83 -2.73 -28.68
C ASN A 108 9.45 -3.27 -27.30
N LYS A 109 9.86 -4.51 -27.01
CA LYS A 109 9.83 -5.08 -25.65
C LYS A 109 10.80 -4.29 -24.75
N VAL A 110 10.29 -3.28 -24.07
CA VAL A 110 11.09 -2.47 -23.13
C VAL A 110 11.40 -3.32 -21.90
N THR A 111 12.65 -3.77 -21.79
CA THR A 111 13.13 -4.48 -20.61
C THR A 111 13.86 -3.47 -19.71
N LEU A 112 13.17 -2.98 -18.68
CA LEU A 112 13.75 -2.06 -17.70
C LEU A 112 14.60 -2.84 -16.69
N ASN A 113 15.91 -2.90 -16.91
CA ASN A 113 16.85 -3.30 -15.87
C ASN A 113 17.03 -2.13 -14.90
N ILE A 114 16.04 -1.93 -14.03
CA ILE A 114 16.15 -1.01 -12.90
C ILE A 114 17.21 -1.61 -11.97
N LYS A 115 18.45 -1.09 -12.04
CA LYS A 115 19.39 -1.26 -10.95
C LYS A 115 18.69 -0.70 -9.72
N LYS A 116 18.24 -1.55 -8.79
CA LYS A 116 17.80 -1.09 -7.48
C LYS A 116 19.00 -0.32 -6.93
N ASP A 117 18.88 0.99 -6.84
CA ASP A 117 19.75 1.76 -5.96
C ASP A 117 19.55 1.15 -4.59
N VAL A 118 20.49 0.30 -4.18
CA VAL A 118 20.60 -0.11 -2.79
C VAL A 118 20.91 1.19 -2.08
N LYS A 119 19.86 1.83 -1.53
CA LYS A 119 20.02 3.04 -0.72
C LYS A 119 21.02 2.66 0.36
N LYS A 120 22.26 3.14 0.21
CA LYS A 120 23.29 2.97 1.23
C LYS A 120 22.67 3.47 2.53
N SER A 121 22.73 2.65 3.58
CA SER A 121 22.21 3.03 4.88
C SER A 121 22.73 4.42 5.22
N LYS A 122 21.84 5.31 5.67
CA LYS A 122 22.20 6.68 6.07
C LYS A 122 23.28 6.69 7.16
N TYR A 123 23.41 5.58 7.89
CA TYR A 123 24.29 5.44 9.03
C TYR A 123 25.48 4.54 8.67
N PRO A 124 26.72 4.94 9.05
CA PRO A 124 27.88 4.08 8.94
C PRO A 124 27.70 2.78 9.73
N GLU A 125 28.36 1.71 9.27
CA GLU A 125 28.45 0.44 9.98
C GLU A 125 29.04 0.62 11.38
N GLY A 126 28.55 -0.16 12.36
CA GLY A 126 28.96 -0.06 13.77
C GLY A 126 28.32 1.09 14.56
N CYS A 127 27.39 1.87 13.97
CA CYS A 127 26.53 2.80 14.71
C CYS A 127 25.16 2.19 14.99
N ILE A 128 24.48 2.64 16.05
CA ILE A 128 23.12 2.19 16.40
C ILE A 128 22.17 2.32 15.20
N GLY A 129 22.28 3.39 14.42
CA GLY A 129 21.44 3.60 13.24
C GLY A 129 21.61 2.57 12.13
N ALA A 130 22.72 1.83 12.08
CA ALA A 130 22.91 0.71 11.16
C ALA A 130 22.27 -0.59 11.69
N ALA A 131 22.12 -0.73 13.00
CA ALA A 131 21.43 -1.84 13.66
C ALA A 131 19.94 -1.55 13.79
N ASN A 132 19.14 -1.93 12.77
CA ASN A 132 17.71 -1.60 12.66
C ASN A 132 16.91 -1.81 13.95
N VAL A 133 17.08 -2.96 14.61
CA VAL A 133 16.29 -3.32 15.79
C VAL A 133 16.63 -2.43 16.99
N LYS A 134 17.92 -2.18 17.22
CA LYS A 134 18.40 -1.26 18.26
C LYS A 134 17.97 0.18 17.97
N ALA A 135 18.06 0.62 16.72
CA ALA A 135 17.58 1.94 16.31
C ALA A 135 16.08 2.11 16.56
N ASN A 136 15.28 1.09 16.26
CA ASN A 136 13.83 1.09 16.50
C ASN A 136 13.51 1.17 17.99
N TYR A 137 14.21 0.40 18.82
CA TYR A 137 14.03 0.47 20.28
C TYR A 137 14.38 1.85 20.85
N ILE A 138 15.49 2.45 20.40
CA ILE A 138 15.82 3.83 20.78
C ILE A 138 14.72 4.80 20.33
N SER A 139 14.18 4.62 19.13
CA SER A 139 13.06 5.45 18.65
C SER A 139 11.81 5.28 19.52
N TYR A 140 11.48 4.05 19.92
CA TYR A 140 10.38 3.74 20.83
C TYR A 140 10.54 4.48 22.16
N LEU A 141 11.73 4.39 22.79
CA LEU A 141 12.01 5.05 24.05
C LEU A 141 11.91 6.59 23.94
N ILE A 142 12.42 7.18 22.85
CA ILE A 142 12.29 8.61 22.59
C ILE A 142 10.81 9.02 22.51
N THR A 143 9.99 8.26 21.77
CA THR A 143 8.56 8.52 21.65
C THR A 143 7.87 8.42 23.02
N ARG A 144 8.18 7.38 23.80
CA ARG A 144 7.60 7.19 25.13
C ARG A 144 7.96 8.33 26.09
N TYR A 145 9.19 8.86 26.02
CA TYR A 145 9.58 10.05 26.76
C TYR A 145 8.73 11.27 26.36
N HIS A 146 8.51 11.49 25.06
CA HIS A 146 7.69 12.61 24.60
C HIS A 146 6.25 12.50 25.09
N GLU A 147 5.62 11.33 24.99
CA GLU A 147 4.26 11.10 25.51
C GLU A 147 4.16 11.44 27.00
N TYR A 148 5.13 11.00 27.79
CA TYR A 148 5.16 11.25 29.24
C TYR A 148 5.41 12.73 29.56
N LYS A 149 6.26 13.40 28.78
CA LYS A 149 6.58 14.81 28.99
C LYS A 149 5.46 15.73 28.50
N GLU A 150 4.79 15.39 27.39
CA GLU A 150 3.60 16.08 26.92
C GLU A 150 2.47 16.04 27.95
N TRP A 151 2.30 14.92 28.65
CA TRP A 151 1.34 14.84 29.76
C TRP A 151 1.69 15.81 30.90
N GLU A 152 2.99 16.01 31.17
CA GLU A 152 3.46 16.87 32.24
C GLU A 152 3.36 18.37 31.91
N VAL A 153 3.78 18.77 30.71
CA VAL A 153 3.90 20.20 30.34
C VAL A 153 2.79 20.70 29.39
N GLY A 154 2.01 19.77 28.84
CA GLY A 154 1.06 20.02 27.75
C GLY A 154 1.73 20.08 26.38
N LYS A 155 0.99 19.69 25.34
CA LYS A 155 1.49 19.61 23.96
C LYS A 155 2.03 20.95 23.42
N GLU A 156 1.40 22.06 23.82
CA GLU A 156 1.78 23.42 23.37
C GLU A 156 3.14 23.88 23.93
N ASN A 157 3.48 23.45 25.15
CA ASN A 157 4.74 23.83 25.80
C ASN A 157 5.86 22.80 25.57
N MET A 158 5.59 21.71 24.86
CA MET A 158 6.56 20.63 24.69
C MET A 158 7.66 21.01 23.69
N ASN A 159 8.90 21.05 24.18
CA ASN A 159 10.07 21.28 23.33
C ASN A 159 10.84 19.97 23.07
N TYR A 160 10.44 19.27 22.00
CA TYR A 160 11.06 18.03 21.54
C TYR A 160 12.56 18.17 21.22
N ALA A 161 13.01 19.36 20.81
CA ALA A 161 14.39 19.58 20.40
C ALA A 161 15.37 19.59 21.59
N ILE A 162 14.93 20.02 22.78
CA ILE A 162 15.77 20.06 23.98
C ILE A 162 16.22 18.65 24.38
N PHE A 163 15.32 17.68 24.30
CA PHE A 163 15.62 16.30 24.65
C PHE A 163 16.74 15.73 23.78
N GLN A 164 16.59 15.84 22.45
CA GLN A 164 17.60 15.42 21.48
C GLN A 164 18.93 16.17 21.65
N SER A 165 18.87 17.46 21.94
CA SER A 165 20.07 18.30 22.15
C SER A 165 20.84 17.89 23.41
N GLY A 166 20.13 17.54 24.49
CA GLY A 166 20.74 17.05 25.73
C GLY A 166 21.48 15.73 25.53
N LEU A 167 20.87 14.79 24.81
CA LEU A 167 21.53 13.52 24.46
C LEU A 167 22.74 13.74 23.56
N LYS A 168 22.61 14.55 22.50
CA LYS A 168 23.74 14.91 21.62
C LYS A 168 24.94 15.48 22.39
N LYS A 169 24.68 16.35 23.36
CA LYS A 169 25.72 16.94 24.21
C LYS A 169 26.42 15.87 25.06
N LYS A 170 25.66 14.96 25.69
CA LYS A 170 26.23 13.87 26.51
C LYS A 170 27.11 12.93 25.68
N TYR A 171 26.66 12.55 24.48
CA TYR A 171 27.38 11.64 23.59
C TYR A 171 28.42 12.34 22.70
N LYS A 172 28.68 13.64 22.92
CA LYS A 172 29.66 14.46 22.17
C LYS A 172 29.45 14.39 20.64
N LEU A 173 28.20 14.41 20.20
CA LEU A 173 27.85 14.35 18.78
C LEU A 173 27.87 15.74 18.14
N GLY A 174 28.44 15.82 16.93
CA GLY A 174 28.46 17.06 16.14
C GLY A 174 27.06 17.50 15.71
N LYS A 175 26.92 18.80 15.37
CA LYS A 175 25.63 19.43 15.02
C LYS A 175 24.85 18.69 13.93
N THR A 176 25.55 18.18 12.91
CA THR A 176 24.98 17.49 11.74
C THR A 176 24.61 16.02 11.97
N ARG A 177 25.08 15.41 13.07
CA ARG A 177 24.81 14.00 13.37
C ARG A 177 23.51 13.84 14.16
N THR A 178 22.87 12.68 14.10
CA THR A 178 21.71 12.32 14.95
C THR A 178 22.16 11.43 16.10
N ILE A 179 21.29 11.21 17.09
CA ILE A 179 21.59 10.30 18.21
C ILE A 179 21.90 8.86 17.75
N TYR A 180 21.38 8.46 16.57
CA TYR A 180 21.66 7.18 15.95
C TYR A 180 23.10 7.01 15.42
N HIS A 181 23.92 8.08 15.44
CA HIS A 181 25.36 7.99 15.15
C HIS A 181 26.21 7.57 16.36
N VAL A 182 25.58 7.28 17.51
CA VAL A 182 26.28 6.67 18.64
C VAL A 182 26.77 5.28 18.24
N PRO A 183 28.02 4.90 18.58
CA PRO A 183 28.52 3.55 18.34
C PRO A 183 27.62 2.49 18.98
N GLU A 184 27.37 1.40 18.27
CA GLU A 184 26.52 0.30 18.73
C GLU A 184 26.90 -0.26 20.12
N PRO A 185 28.18 -0.36 20.52
CA PRO A 185 28.55 -0.83 21.87
C PRO A 185 28.05 0.06 23.01
N ARG A 186 27.62 1.29 22.73
CA ARG A 186 27.05 2.21 23.72
C ARG A 186 25.52 2.20 23.72
N PHE A 187 24.92 1.20 23.10
CA PHE A 187 23.47 1.05 23.03
C PHE A 187 22.85 0.97 24.42
N ASP A 188 23.36 0.11 25.30
CA ASP A 188 22.79 -0.10 26.64
C ASP A 188 22.89 1.18 27.48
N GLU A 189 24.01 1.90 27.39
CA GLU A 189 24.21 3.20 28.03
C GLU A 189 23.17 4.22 27.55
N LEU A 190 22.91 4.28 26.23
CA LEU A 190 21.94 5.20 25.65
C LEU A 190 20.50 4.84 26.02
N ALA A 191 20.17 3.55 26.01
CA ALA A 191 18.86 3.08 26.43
C ALA A 191 18.61 3.44 27.90
N ALA A 192 19.54 3.13 28.80
CA ALA A 192 19.46 3.44 30.22
C ALA A 192 19.30 4.95 30.47
N ASP A 193 20.02 5.79 29.72
CA ASP A 193 19.91 7.24 29.82
C ASP A 193 18.53 7.78 29.45
N ILE A 194 17.90 7.18 28.44
CA ILE A 194 16.56 7.59 28.01
C ILE A 194 15.53 7.07 29.02
N GLN A 195 15.64 5.82 29.43
CA GLN A 195 14.80 5.19 30.46
C GLN A 195 14.82 5.99 31.77
N GLU A 196 15.99 6.37 32.26
CA GLU A 196 16.14 7.20 33.46
C GLU A 196 15.41 8.55 33.31
N ARG A 197 15.46 9.16 32.12
CA ARG A 197 14.73 10.41 31.86
C ARG A 197 13.22 10.21 31.84
N ILE A 198 12.73 9.08 31.32
CA ILE A 198 11.32 8.72 31.38
C ILE A 198 10.90 8.57 32.84
N ASP A 199 11.67 7.84 33.64
CA ASP A 199 11.35 7.59 35.05
C ASP A 199 11.37 8.84 35.93
N ARG A 200 12.10 9.88 35.52
CA ARG A 200 12.12 11.20 36.19
C ARG A 200 10.92 12.09 35.85
N THR A 201 10.08 11.72 34.88
CA THR A 201 8.88 12.51 34.53
C THR A 201 7.80 12.42 35.63
N VAL A 202 6.92 13.42 35.69
CA VAL A 202 5.83 13.42 36.70
C VAL A 202 4.88 12.24 36.49
N LEU A 203 4.52 11.92 35.24
CA LEU A 203 3.62 10.79 34.95
C LEU A 203 4.20 9.45 35.43
N ALA A 204 5.49 9.21 35.22
CA ALA A 204 6.17 8.01 35.70
C ALA A 204 6.09 7.90 37.24
N ASN A 205 6.30 9.00 37.95
CA ASN A 205 6.18 9.04 39.41
C ASN A 205 4.73 8.80 39.89
N VAL A 206 3.74 9.37 39.19
CA VAL A 206 2.32 9.16 39.50
C VAL A 206 1.90 7.70 39.24
N LYS A 207 2.39 7.08 38.16
CA LYS A 207 2.15 5.66 37.92
C LYS A 207 2.75 4.79 39.02
N ARG A 208 4.00 5.09 39.40
CA ARG A 208 4.69 4.39 40.50
C ARG A 208 3.92 4.50 41.82
N SER A 209 3.38 5.67 42.17
CA SER A 209 2.59 5.84 43.40
C SER A 209 1.25 5.11 43.37
N LYS A 210 0.70 4.85 42.18
CA LYS A 210 -0.53 4.06 41.96
C LYS A 210 -0.28 2.55 41.84
N GLY A 211 0.94 2.07 42.08
CA GLY A 211 1.30 0.65 41.92
C GLY A 211 1.40 0.19 40.47
N GLN A 212 1.43 1.12 39.51
CA GLN A 212 1.70 0.82 38.10
C GLN A 212 3.21 0.97 37.86
N HIS A 213 3.90 -0.15 37.64
CA HIS A 213 5.38 -0.17 37.65
C HIS A 213 6.04 -0.11 36.26
N LYS A 214 5.29 -0.35 35.16
CA LYS A 214 5.87 -0.42 33.82
C LYS A 214 5.68 0.88 33.04
N ASN A 215 6.77 1.63 32.83
CA ASN A 215 6.77 2.87 32.04
C ASN A 215 7.13 2.65 30.56
N TYR A 216 7.97 1.65 30.31
CA TYR A 216 8.48 1.24 29.01
C TYR A 216 8.74 -0.27 29.04
N GLU A 217 8.81 -0.91 27.88
CA GLU A 217 9.37 -2.25 27.73
C GLU A 217 10.89 -2.22 27.82
N THR A 218 11.46 -3.28 28.39
CA THR A 218 12.89 -3.61 28.24
C THR A 218 13.22 -3.94 26.78
N PHE A 219 14.51 -3.99 26.45
CA PHE A 219 14.90 -4.31 25.08
C PHE A 219 14.47 -5.74 24.71
N GLU A 220 14.59 -6.67 25.64
CA GLU A 220 14.19 -8.07 25.49
C GLU A 220 12.67 -8.19 25.27
N GLU A 221 11.86 -7.54 26.10
CA GLU A 221 10.40 -7.53 25.91
C GLU A 221 9.98 -6.92 24.56
N TYR A 222 10.66 -5.84 24.14
CA TYR A 222 10.42 -5.21 22.85
C TYR A 222 10.75 -6.13 21.67
N LEU A 223 11.78 -6.98 21.80
CA LEU A 223 12.12 -7.99 20.79
C LEU A 223 11.04 -9.06 20.68
N ASP A 224 10.56 -9.56 21.81
CA ASP A 224 9.55 -10.63 21.85
C ASP A 224 8.22 -10.18 21.19
N GLU A 225 7.82 -8.93 21.42
CA GLU A 225 6.60 -8.36 20.82
C GLU A 225 6.73 -8.06 19.33
N THR A 226 7.93 -7.72 18.84
CA THR A 226 8.16 -7.36 17.43
C THR A 226 8.50 -8.55 16.53
N GLN A 227 8.73 -9.73 17.11
CA GLN A 227 9.01 -10.99 16.41
C GLN A 227 7.84 -11.99 16.44
N SER A 228 6.75 -11.64 17.12
CA SER A 228 5.49 -12.41 17.16
C SER A 228 4.54 -11.99 16.04
#